data_AF-A0A957ZG66-F1
#
_entry.id   AF-A0A957ZG66-F1
#
_cell.length_a   1.000
_cell.length_b   1.000
_cell.length_c   1.000
_cell.angle_alpha   90.00
_cell.angle_beta   90.00
_cell.angle_gamma   90.00
#
_symmetry.space_group_name_H-M   'P 1'
#
loop_
_entity.id
_entity.type
_entity.pdbx_description
1 polymer ?
#
loop_
_entity_poly.entity_id
_entity_poly.type
_entity_poly.pdbx_seq_one_letter_code
_entity_poly.pdbx_strand_id
1 'polypeptide(L)'
;VDGANALRRLWHITIPMVSPIILFNAVLSFISGFQYFTLPWLLSGGTGGPNQSTEFYSLFLYRNAFVYLRMGKANALAWILFAVIIFFTFVLFRASGRFVYYAGSSR
;
A
#
# COMPACT_ATOMS: atom_id res chain seq x y z
N VAL A 1 29.27 26.57 12.09
CA VAL A 1 27.98 26.58 12.83
C VAL A 1 26.94 27.08 11.83
N ASP A 2 26.42 26.15 11.03
CA ASP A 2 26.11 26.43 9.62
C ASP A 2 24.73 27.06 9.34
N GLY A 3 24.18 27.85 10.27
CA GLY A 3 23.03 28.72 10.03
C GLY A 3 21.76 28.05 9.47
N ALA A 4 21.63 26.72 9.59
CA ALA A 4 20.53 25.99 8.97
C ALA A 4 19.22 26.20 9.76
N ASN A 5 18.26 26.89 9.13
CA ASN A 5 16.89 27.03 9.63
C ASN A 5 16.24 25.65 9.85
N ALA A 6 15.31 25.53 10.80
CA ALA A 6 14.70 24.25 11.21
C ALA A 6 14.08 23.46 10.03
N LEU A 7 13.45 24.18 9.10
CA LEU A 7 12.93 23.60 7.85
C LEU A 7 14.04 23.02 6.97
N ARG A 8 15.19 23.70 6.87
CA ARG A 8 16.32 23.22 6.07
C ARG A 8 16.89 21.92 6.65
N ARG A 9 16.99 21.85 7.99
CA ARG A 9 17.43 20.64 8.71
C ARG A 9 16.45 19.47 8.53
N LEU A 10 15.15 19.74 8.55
CA LEU A 10 14.13 18.70 8.34
C LEU A 10 14.24 18.06 6.94
N TRP A 11 14.26 18.88 5.88
CA TRP A 11 14.26 18.38 4.50
C TRP A 11 15.60 17.79 4.05
N HIS A 12 16.72 18.32 4.52
CA HIS A 12 18.05 17.92 4.01
C HIS A 12 18.80 16.95 4.92
N ILE A 13 18.39 16.79 6.19
CA ILE A 13 19.07 15.92 7.16
C ILE A 13 18.09 14.89 7.69
N THR A 14 17.02 15.31 8.35
CA THR A 14 16.11 14.38 9.03
C THR A 14 15.40 13.44 8.05
N ILE A 15 14.74 13.96 7.02
CA ILE A 15 14.00 13.15 6.04
C ILE A 15 14.93 12.15 5.32
N PRO A 16 16.10 12.54 4.77
CA PRO A 16 17.02 11.59 4.15
C PRO A 16 17.52 10.51 5.11
N MET A 17 17.82 10.85 6.38
CA MET A 17 18.29 9.87 7.37
C MET A 17 17.24 8.81 7.71
N VAL A 18 15.96 9.20 7.77
CA VAL A 18 14.85 8.24 8.01
C VAL A 18 14.21 7.71 6.74
N SER A 19 14.74 8.05 5.56
CA SER A 19 14.21 7.59 4.26
C SER A 19 14.04 6.06 4.15
N PRO A 20 14.91 5.19 4.73
CA PRO A 20 14.68 3.74 4.64
C PRO A 20 13.44 3.28 5.41
N ILE A 21 13.19 3.87 6.60
CA ILE A 21 12.02 3.51 7.41
C ILE A 21 10.73 4.12 6.88
N ILE A 22 10.81 5.32 6.28
CA ILE A 22 9.68 5.92 5.56
C ILE A 22 9.27 5.03 4.39
N LEU A 23 10.23 4.53 3.61
CA LEU A 23 9.93 3.61 2.53
C LEU A 23 9.26 2.34 3.03
N PHE A 24 9.81 1.72 4.07
CA PHE A 24 9.27 0.48 4.59
C PHE A 24 7.80 0.66 5.01
N ASN A 25 7.50 1.74 5.75
CA ASN A 25 6.14 2.09 6.12
C ASN A 25 5.26 2.43 4.92
N ALA A 26 5.80 3.11 3.90
CA ALA A 26 5.06 3.42 2.68
C ALA A 26 4.66 2.14 1.91
N VAL A 27 5.57 1.18 1.79
CA VAL A 27 5.29 -0.15 1.19
C VAL A 27 4.19 -0.86 1.96
N LEU A 28 4.32 -0.95 3.29
CA LEU A 28 3.31 -1.61 4.13
C LEU A 28 1.95 -0.92 4.04
N SER A 29 1.92 0.41 4.11
CA SER A 29 0.68 1.19 4.01
C SER A 29 0.02 1.01 2.66
N PHE A 30 0.81 0.94 1.59
CA PHE A 30 0.32 0.68 0.24
C PHE A 30 -0.32 -0.71 0.15
N ILE A 31 0.37 -1.76 0.61
CA ILE A 31 -0.17 -3.14 0.65
C ILE A 31 -1.48 -3.17 1.46
N SER A 32 -1.50 -2.56 2.65
CA SER A 32 -2.68 -2.50 3.50
C SER A 32 -3.85 -1.75 2.84
N GLY A 33 -3.57 -0.72 2.03
CA GLY A 33 -4.59 -0.01 1.26
C GLY A 33 -5.34 -0.89 0.26
N PHE A 34 -4.63 -1.77 -0.46
CA PHE A 34 -5.25 -2.73 -1.38
C PHE A 34 -6.03 -3.84 -0.66
N GLN A 35 -5.67 -4.13 0.59
CA GLN A 35 -6.33 -5.12 1.44
C GLN A 35 -7.40 -4.53 2.35
N TYR A 36 -7.71 -3.24 2.20
CA TYR A 36 -8.63 -2.55 3.09
C TYR A 36 -10.07 -3.08 2.90
N PHE A 37 -10.63 -3.69 3.93
CA PHE A 37 -11.92 -4.40 3.87
C PHE A 37 -12.96 -3.85 4.84
N THR A 38 -12.54 -3.55 6.08
CA THR A 38 -13.45 -3.25 7.19
C THR A 38 -14.30 -2.02 6.93
N LEU A 39 -13.70 -0.89 6.51
CA LEU A 39 -14.43 0.36 6.33
C LEU A 39 -15.40 0.31 5.14
N PRO A 40 -14.99 -0.17 3.94
CA PRO A 40 -15.92 -0.32 2.82
C PRO A 40 -17.09 -1.25 3.16
N TRP A 41 -16.82 -2.37 3.85
CA TRP A 41 -17.86 -3.29 4.28
C TRP A 41 -18.84 -2.64 5.26
N LEU A 42 -18.31 -1.95 6.28
CA LEU A 42 -19.11 -1.26 7.29
C LEU A 42 -19.99 -0.15 6.70
N LEU A 43 -19.41 0.69 5.82
CA LEU A 43 -20.12 1.81 5.19
C LEU A 43 -21.17 1.35 4.17
N SER A 44 -20.94 0.22 3.50
CA SER A 44 -21.81 -0.26 2.43
C SER A 44 -22.75 -1.39 2.83
N GLY A 45 -22.72 -1.83 4.09
CA GLY A 45 -23.43 -3.04 4.54
C GLY A 45 -23.03 -4.29 3.76
N GLY A 46 -21.80 -4.35 3.26
CA GLY A 46 -21.28 -5.46 2.46
C GLY A 46 -21.73 -5.52 0.99
N THR A 47 -22.45 -4.51 0.50
CA THR A 47 -22.97 -4.49 -0.89
C THR A 47 -22.17 -3.60 -1.83
N GLY A 48 -21.31 -2.73 -1.30
CA GLY A 48 -20.57 -1.74 -2.09
C GLY A 48 -21.31 -0.43 -2.38
N GLY A 49 -22.39 -0.10 -1.67
CA GLY A 49 -23.07 1.19 -1.72
C GLY A 49 -23.83 1.41 -3.03
N PRO A 50 -24.69 2.45 -3.17
CA PRO A 50 -25.64 2.54 -4.29
C PRO A 50 -24.93 2.37 -5.62
N ASN A 51 -25.35 1.36 -6.40
CA ASN A 51 -24.74 1.03 -7.68
C ASN A 51 -23.24 0.65 -7.64
N GLN A 52 -22.77 -0.05 -6.60
CA GLN A 52 -21.38 -0.54 -6.46
C GLN A 52 -20.32 0.57 -6.37
N SER A 53 -20.72 1.81 -6.07
CA SER A 53 -19.83 2.98 -6.06
C SER A 53 -18.72 2.92 -5.01
N THR A 54 -18.89 2.10 -3.97
CA THR A 54 -17.91 1.85 -2.91
C THR A 54 -17.51 0.37 -2.86
N GLU A 55 -17.61 -0.34 -3.97
CA GLU A 55 -17.16 -1.73 -4.05
C GLU A 55 -15.65 -1.80 -4.24
N PHE A 56 -14.94 -1.90 -3.12
CA PHE A 56 -13.51 -2.15 -3.13
C PHE A 56 -13.23 -3.57 -3.65
N TYR A 57 -12.07 -3.77 -4.25
CA TYR A 57 -11.67 -5.08 -4.81
C TYR A 57 -11.72 -6.19 -3.75
N SER A 58 -11.29 -5.89 -2.52
CA SER A 58 -11.37 -6.78 -1.36
C SER A 58 -12.81 -7.21 -1.03
N LEU A 59 -13.77 -6.29 -1.14
CA LEU A 59 -15.19 -6.55 -0.93
C LEU A 59 -15.78 -7.40 -2.05
N PHE A 60 -15.43 -7.12 -3.30
CA PHE A 60 -15.86 -7.91 -4.45
C PHE A 60 -15.36 -9.36 -4.38
N LEU A 61 -14.09 -9.54 -3.99
CA LEU A 61 -13.49 -10.86 -3.75
C LEU A 61 -14.24 -11.60 -2.63
N TYR A 62 -14.47 -10.93 -1.49
CA TYR A 62 -15.22 -11.49 -0.38
C TYR A 62 -16.62 -11.96 -0.78
N ARG A 63 -17.36 -11.14 -1.54
CA ARG A 63 -18.69 -11.52 -2.04
C ARG A 63 -18.63 -12.75 -2.94
N ASN A 64 -17.65 -12.83 -3.84
CA ASN A 64 -17.49 -14.02 -4.68
C ASN A 64 -17.13 -15.28 -3.87
N ALA A 65 -16.31 -15.15 -2.82
CA ALA A 65 -15.89 -16.27 -1.98
C ALA A 65 -17.01 -16.77 -1.06
N PHE A 66 -17.62 -15.86 -0.30
CA PHE A 66 -18.45 -16.21 0.86
C PHE A 66 -19.94 -15.96 0.65
N VAL A 67 -20.33 -15.05 -0.25
CA VAL A 67 -21.75 -14.76 -0.52
C VAL A 67 -22.25 -15.58 -1.70
N TYR A 68 -21.52 -15.54 -2.82
CA TYR A 68 -21.88 -16.27 -4.05
C TYR A 68 -21.31 -17.68 -4.10
N LEU A 69 -20.44 -18.05 -3.16
CA LEU A 69 -19.79 -19.36 -3.06
C LEU A 69 -19.07 -19.78 -4.36
N ARG A 70 -18.62 -18.81 -5.16
CA ARG A 70 -17.88 -19.02 -6.41
C ARG A 70 -16.38 -19.07 -6.11
N MET A 71 -15.96 -20.07 -5.34
CA MET A 71 -14.58 -20.21 -4.87
C MET A 71 -13.53 -20.19 -5.99
N GLY A 72 -13.82 -20.83 -7.14
CA GLY A 72 -12.91 -20.78 -8.29
C GLY A 72 -12.68 -19.36 -8.83
N LYS A 73 -13.74 -18.55 -8.91
CA LYS A 73 -13.63 -17.14 -9.32
C LYS A 73 -12.94 -16.30 -8.24
N ALA A 74 -13.29 -16.52 -6.97
CA ALA A 74 -12.66 -15.82 -5.86
C ALA A 74 -11.15 -16.08 -5.78
N ASN A 75 -10.72 -17.31 -6.02
CA ASN A 75 -9.30 -17.66 -6.06
C ASN A 75 -8.58 -16.98 -7.23
N ALA A 76 -9.18 -16.95 -8.42
CA ALA A 76 -8.61 -16.21 -9.55
C ALA A 76 -8.47 -14.70 -9.23
N LEU A 77 -9.48 -14.10 -8.60
CA LEU A 77 -9.42 -12.71 -8.14
C LEU A 77 -8.33 -12.49 -7.10
N ALA A 78 -8.12 -13.42 -6.16
CA ALA A 78 -7.06 -13.34 -5.16
C ALA A 78 -5.67 -13.34 -5.80
N TRP A 79 -5.42 -14.23 -6.76
CA TRP A 79 -4.16 -14.28 -7.50
C TRP A 79 -3.89 -13.02 -8.32
N ILE A 80 -4.93 -12.44 -8.95
CA ILE A 80 -4.81 -11.16 -9.66
C ILE A 80 -4.41 -10.05 -8.68
N LEU A 81 -5.08 -9.95 -7.53
CA LEU A 81 -4.75 -8.94 -6.51
C LEU A 81 -3.31 -9.11 -6.01
N PHE A 82 -2.89 -10.36 -5.77
CA PHE A 82 -1.54 -10.68 -5.36
C PHE A 82 -0.50 -10.22 -6.40
N ALA A 83 -0.73 -10.50 -7.68
CA ALA A 83 0.15 -10.05 -8.77
C ALA A 83 0.23 -8.51 -8.84
N VAL A 84 -0.90 -7.82 -8.67
CA VAL A 84 -0.94 -6.36 -8.62
C VAL A 84 -0.12 -5.82 -7.44
N ILE A 85 -0.28 -6.39 -6.25
CA ILE A 85 0.47 -5.97 -5.06
C ILE A 85 1.97 -6.17 -5.26
N ILE A 86 2.40 -7.32 -5.80
CA ILE A 86 3.82 -7.58 -6.11
C ILE A 86 4.34 -6.59 -7.14
N PHE A 87 3.60 -6.35 -8.21
CA PHE A 87 4.01 -5.42 -9.26
C PHE A 87 4.29 -4.03 -8.68
N PHE A 88 3.35 -3.48 -7.91
CA PHE A 88 3.54 -2.16 -7.30
C PHE A 88 4.63 -2.15 -6.23
N THR A 89 4.73 -3.21 -5.42
CA THR A 89 5.80 -3.35 -4.43
C THR A 89 7.17 -3.32 -5.13
N PHE A 90 7.33 -4.08 -6.20
CA PHE A 90 8.55 -4.10 -7.01
C PHE A 90 8.86 -2.72 -7.62
N VAL A 91 7.86 -2.04 -8.19
CA VAL A 91 8.02 -0.68 -8.72
C VAL A 91 8.47 0.29 -7.62
N LEU A 92 7.90 0.20 -6.43
CA LEU A 92 8.24 1.06 -5.29
C LEU A 92 9.67 0.82 -4.79
N PHE A 93 10.11 -0.45 -4.69
CA PHE A 93 11.50 -0.80 -4.40
C PHE A 93 12.47 -0.38 -5.50
N ARG A 94 12.05 -0.42 -6.77
CA ARG A 94 12.91 0.03 -7.88
C ARG A 94 13.06 1.56 -7.90
N ALA A 95 12.01 2.30 -7.57
CA ALA A 95 12.07 3.75 -7.46
C ALA A 95 12.95 4.19 -6.29
N SER A 96 12.95 3.43 -5.21
CA SER A 96 13.62 3.82 -3.97
C SER A 96 15.13 3.74 -3.95
N GLY A 97 15.73 2.91 -4.80
CA GLY A 97 17.19 2.89 -4.97
C GLY A 97 17.78 4.25 -5.36
N ARG A 98 16.96 5.23 -5.76
CA ARG A 98 17.36 6.62 -6.03
C ARG A 98 17.16 7.59 -4.85
N PHE A 99 16.32 7.26 -3.88
CA PHE A 99 15.86 8.18 -2.82
C PHE A 99 16.21 7.74 -1.40
N VAL A 100 16.63 6.49 -1.21
CA VAL A 100 16.95 5.94 0.12
C VAL A 100 18.44 6.02 0.39
N TYR A 101 18.79 6.78 1.42
CA TYR A 101 20.17 6.88 1.91
C TYR A 101 20.42 5.79 2.95
N TYR A 102 21.23 4.80 2.60
CA TYR A 102 21.68 3.78 3.54
C TYR A 102 22.95 4.28 4.24
N ALA A 103 22.80 4.82 5.45
CA ALA A 103 23.91 5.34 6.25
C ALA A 103 24.96 4.29 6.66
N GLY A 104 24.72 3.00 6.36
CA GLY A 104 25.57 1.87 6.75
C GLY A 104 26.23 1.09 5.61
N SER A 105 26.06 1.47 4.33
CA SER A 105 26.78 0.81 3.23
C SER A 105 28.10 1.55 2.95
N SER A 106 29.09 1.34 3.82
CA SER A 106 30.48 1.44 3.41
C SER A 106 30.70 0.45 2.27
N ARG A 107 31.04 0.96 1.09
CA ARG A 107 31.81 0.18 0.12
C ARG A 107 33.18 -0.14 0.71
#